data_AF-A0A6I2YTE0-F1
#
_entry.id   AF-A0A6I2YTE0-F1
#
_cell.length_a   1.000
_cell.length_b   1.000
_cell.length_c   1.000
_cell.angle_alpha   90.00
_cell.angle_beta   90.00
_cell.angle_gamma   90.00
#
_symmetry.space_group_name_H-M   'P 1'
#
loop_
_entity.id
_entity.type
_entity.pdbx_description
1 polymer ?
#
loop_
_entity_poly.entity_id
_entity_poly.type
_entity_poly.pdbx_seq_one_letter_code
_entity_poly.pdbx_strand_id
1 'polypeptide(L)'
;MSLNIKNPETHELARELAAILQTTVTSAVTLALKESIATRETGSQPVDKVERLRAISARATARVRATSGLNLHDVADGLYNAQGLPL
;
A
#
# COMPACT_ATOMS: atom_id res chain seq x y z
N MET A 1 8.53 17.92 23.45
CA MET A 1 8.13 17.21 24.69
C MET A 1 9.04 16.01 24.87
N SER A 2 9.34 15.63 26.12
CA SER A 2 10.23 14.50 26.46
C SER A 2 9.38 13.30 26.89
N LEU A 3 9.59 12.14 26.26
CA LEU A 3 9.04 10.86 26.69
C LEU A 3 10.15 10.10 27.43
N ASN A 4 9.96 9.83 28.72
CA ASN A 4 10.91 9.05 29.50
C ASN A 4 10.41 7.61 29.70
N ILE A 5 11.15 6.64 29.18
CA ILE A 5 10.83 5.21 29.28
C ILE A 5 11.74 4.59 30.34
N LYS A 6 11.20 4.26 31.51
CA LYS A 6 11.96 3.68 32.63
C LYS A 6 12.08 2.15 32.56
N ASN A 7 11.35 1.52 31.64
CA ASN A 7 11.42 0.08 31.42
C ASN A 7 12.56 -0.21 30.41
N PRO A 8 13.59 -1.00 30.78
CA PRO A 8 14.74 -1.22 29.92
C PRO A 8 14.39 -1.97 28.63
N GLU A 9 13.53 -2.99 28.72
CA GLU A 9 13.07 -3.77 27.56
C GLU A 9 12.37 -2.88 26.52
N THR A 10 11.50 -1.97 26.95
CA THR A 10 10.81 -1.04 26.05
C THR A 10 11.81 -0.08 25.38
N HIS A 11 12.85 0.35 26.09
CA HIS A 11 13.89 1.20 25.52
C HIS A 11 14.70 0.44 24.45
N GLU A 12 15.06 -0.83 24.70
CA GLU A 12 15.74 -1.69 23.72
C GLU A 12 14.89 -1.87 22.46
N LEU A 13 13.62 -2.24 22.61
CA LEU A 13 12.68 -2.40 21.49
C LEU A 13 12.53 -1.12 20.67
N ALA A 14 12.48 0.04 21.32
CA ALA A 14 12.40 1.33 20.64
C ALA A 14 13.66 1.63 19.82
N ARG A 15 14.85 1.25 20.31
CA ARG A 15 16.09 1.40 19.55
C ARG A 15 16.18 0.41 18.39
N GLU A 16 15.77 -0.84 18.60
CA GLU A 16 15.77 -1.88 17.56
C GLU A 16 14.85 -1.48 16.40
N LEU A 17 13.63 -1.04 16.71
CA LEU A 17 12.70 -0.55 15.69
C LEU A 17 13.28 0.64 14.91
N ALA A 18 13.96 1.57 15.59
CA ALA A 18 14.59 2.71 14.94
C ALA A 18 15.72 2.29 13.98
N ALA A 19 16.50 1.27 14.34
CA ALA A 19 17.55 0.71 13.49
C ALA A 19 16.96 0.03 12.24
N ILE A 20 15.89 -0.75 12.40
CA ILE A 20 15.18 -1.41 11.29
C ILE A 20 14.61 -0.38 10.31
N LEU A 21 13.99 0.69 10.85
CA LEU A 21 13.37 1.75 10.05
C LEU A 21 14.35 2.82 9.56
N GLN A 22 15.64 2.72 9.92
CA GLN A 22 16.69 3.71 9.62
C GLN A 22 16.26 5.15 9.96
N THR A 23 15.70 5.34 11.16
CA THR A 23 15.15 6.62 11.61
C THR A 23 15.49 6.88 13.07
N THR A 24 15.04 8.01 13.63
CA THR A 24 15.26 8.31 15.05
C THR A 24 14.34 7.46 15.94
N VAL A 25 14.77 7.19 17.19
CA VAL A 25 13.93 6.48 18.18
C VAL A 25 12.56 7.16 18.33
N THR A 26 12.53 8.50 18.38
CA THR A 26 11.28 9.25 18.47
C THR A 26 10.39 9.04 17.24
N SER A 27 10.95 9.09 16.03
CA SER A 27 10.22 8.86 14.79
C SER A 27 9.66 7.44 14.72
N ALA A 28 10.47 6.44 15.08
CA ALA A 28 10.08 5.03 15.10
C ALA A 28 8.95 4.76 16.09
N VAL A 29 9.07 5.25 17.33
CA VAL A 29 8.03 5.12 18.35
C VAL A 29 6.75 5.85 17.93
N THR A 30 6.87 7.05 17.35
CA THR A 30 5.72 7.81 16.86
C THR A 30 4.98 7.05 15.77
N LEU A 31 5.70 6.44 14.82
CA LEU A 31 5.10 5.67 13.75
C LEU A 31 4.39 4.43 14.29
N ALA A 32 5.06 3.65 15.14
CA ALA A 32 4.47 2.45 15.75
C ALA A 32 3.19 2.78 16.54
N LEU A 33 3.19 3.88 17.31
CA LEU A 33 2.01 4.33 18.03
C LEU A 33 0.87 4.72 17.09
N LYS A 34 1.16 5.46 16.00
CA LYS A 34 0.16 5.82 14.99
C LYS A 34 -0.47 4.60 14.33
N GLU A 35 0.35 3.62 13.92
CA GLU A 35 -0.12 2.38 13.32
C GLU A 35 -0.96 1.57 14.29
N SER A 36 -0.52 1.48 15.54
CA SER A 36 -1.20 0.78 16.64
C SER A 36 -2.57 1.40 16.94
N ILE A 37 -2.67 2.74 16.95
CA ILE A 37 -3.93 3.47 17.11
C ILE A 37 -4.83 3.24 15.90
N ALA A 38 -4.34 3.47 14.68
CA ALA A 38 -5.12 3.31 13.45
C ALA A 38 -5.69 1.90 13.31
N THR A 39 -4.90 0.87 13.64
CA THR A 39 -5.35 -0.54 13.62
C THR A 39 -6.53 -0.77 14.56
N ARG A 40 -6.53 -0.14 15.74
CA ARG A 40 -7.58 -0.29 16.75
C ARG A 40 -8.81 0.57 16.45
N GLU A 41 -8.63 1.78 15.93
CA GLU A 41 -9.73 2.69 15.58
C GLU A 41 -10.52 2.21 14.37
N THR A 42 -9.83 1.67 13.36
CA THR A 42 -10.50 1.26 12.11
C THR A 42 -11.22 -0.08 12.24
N GLY A 43 -11.05 -0.81 13.35
CA GLY A 43 -11.53 -2.19 13.51
C GLY A 43 -10.98 -3.16 12.46
N SER A 44 -10.06 -2.73 11.60
CA SER A 44 -9.59 -3.48 10.45
C SER A 44 -8.58 -4.52 10.90
N GLN A 45 -9.09 -5.74 11.04
CA GLN A 45 -8.28 -6.94 11.01
C GLN A 45 -7.39 -6.94 9.75
N PRO A 46 -6.11 -7.37 9.84
CA PRO A 46 -5.19 -7.47 8.70
C PRO A 46 -5.71 -8.30 7.50
N VAL A 47 -6.79 -9.04 7.71
CA VAL A 47 -7.59 -9.74 6.69
C VAL A 47 -8.06 -8.80 5.57
N ASP A 48 -8.37 -7.54 5.86
CA ASP A 48 -8.90 -6.58 4.88
C ASP A 48 -7.87 -6.22 3.79
N LYS A 49 -6.58 -6.12 4.13
CA LYS A 49 -5.54 -5.73 3.15
C LYS A 49 -5.28 -6.82 2.11
N VAL A 50 -5.19 -8.08 2.56
CA VAL A 50 -4.99 -9.22 1.66
C VAL A 50 -6.22 -9.42 0.77
N GLU A 51 -7.41 -9.29 1.34
CA GLU A 51 -8.66 -9.44 0.59
C GLU A 51 -8.84 -8.30 -0.43
N ARG A 52 -8.49 -7.07 -0.06
CA ARG A 52 -8.48 -5.92 -0.97
C ARG A 52 -7.48 -6.11 -2.11
N LEU A 53 -6.28 -6.62 -1.84
CA LEU A 53 -5.29 -6.95 -2.87
C LEU A 53 -5.81 -8.05 -3.80
N ARG A 54 -6.41 -9.11 -3.28
CA ARG A 54 -7.06 -10.15 -4.09
C ARG A 54 -8.16 -9.59 -4.96
N ALA A 55 -9.01 -8.72 -4.43
CA ALA A 55 -10.07 -8.06 -5.19
C ALA A 55 -9.52 -7.21 -6.35
N ILE A 56 -8.42 -6.47 -6.12
CA ILE A 56 -7.74 -5.71 -7.18
C ILE A 56 -7.20 -6.66 -8.26
N SER A 57 -6.47 -7.71 -7.86
CA SER A 57 -5.89 -8.69 -8.78
C SER A 57 -6.95 -9.42 -9.61
N ALA A 58 -8.08 -9.78 -9.00
CA ALA A 58 -9.22 -10.39 -9.69
C ALA A 58 -9.79 -9.45 -10.76
N ARG A 59 -10.02 -8.17 -10.42
CA ARG A 59 -10.50 -7.16 -11.40
C ARG A 59 -9.51 -6.95 -12.54
N ALA A 60 -8.22 -6.84 -12.24
CA ALA A 60 -7.18 -6.67 -13.24
C ALA A 60 -7.14 -7.88 -14.20
N THR A 61 -7.16 -9.10 -13.65
CA THR A 61 -7.16 -10.35 -14.43
C THR A 61 -8.40 -10.46 -15.32
N ALA A 62 -9.58 -10.12 -14.80
CA ALA A 62 -10.81 -10.11 -15.58
C ALA A 62 -10.72 -9.14 -16.77
N ARG A 63 -10.14 -7.94 -16.57
CA ARG A 63 -9.95 -6.95 -17.62
C ARG A 63 -8.95 -7.41 -18.68
N VAL A 64 -7.83 -8.02 -18.26
CA VAL A 64 -6.85 -8.59 -19.19
C VAL A 64 -7.47 -9.73 -20.00
N ARG A 65 -8.23 -10.64 -19.37
CA ARG A 65 -8.93 -11.71 -20.10
C ARG A 65 -9.94 -11.19 -21.10
N ALA A 66 -10.70 -10.15 -20.74
CA ALA A 66 -11.66 -9.51 -21.65
C ALA A 66 -11.00 -8.81 -22.85
N THR A 67 -9.72 -8.47 -22.75
CA THR A 67 -8.93 -7.83 -23.82
C THR A 67 -7.88 -8.77 -24.43
N SER A 68 -7.83 -10.03 -23.98
CA SER A 68 -6.87 -11.03 -24.47
C SER A 68 -7.24 -11.43 -25.89
N GLY A 69 -6.53 -10.84 -26.86
CA GLY A 69 -6.78 -10.98 -28.30
C GLY A 69 -6.65 -9.65 -29.05
N LEU A 70 -6.77 -8.52 -28.35
CA LEU A 70 -6.52 -7.19 -28.90
C LEU A 70 -5.05 -6.84 -28.67
N ASN A 71 -4.29 -6.66 -29.75
CA ASN A 71 -2.98 -6.03 -29.63
C ASN A 71 -3.16 -4.50 -29.58
N LEU A 72 -2.17 -3.78 -29.03
CA LEU A 72 -2.25 -2.32 -28.86
C LEU A 72 -2.47 -1.59 -30.20
N HIS A 73 -1.94 -2.14 -31.30
CA HIS A 73 -2.07 -1.58 -32.64
C HIS A 73 -3.52 -1.66 -33.14
N ASP A 74 -4.18 -2.82 -32.98
CA ASP A 74 -5.58 -3.01 -33.38
C ASP A 74 -6.51 -2.07 -32.61
N VAL A 75 -6.23 -1.82 -31.33
CA VAL A 75 -6.98 -0.88 -30.50
C VAL A 75 -6.73 0.56 -30.94
N ALA A 76 -5.48 0.90 -31.26
CA ALA A 76 -5.12 2.25 -31.70
C ALA A 76 -5.75 2.60 -33.06
N ASP A 77 -5.76 1.67 -34.00
CA ASP A 77 -6.38 1.85 -35.33
C ASP A 77 -7.88 2.12 -35.24
N GLY A 78 -8.55 1.64 -34.18
CA GLY A 78 -9.97 1.89 -33.91
C GLY A 78 -10.26 3.18 -33.14
N LEU A 79 -9.25 3.91 -32.66
CA LEU A 79 -9.42 5.14 -31.87
C LEU A 79 -9.26 6.41 -32.70
N TYR A 80 -8.60 6.32 -33.86
CA TYR A 80 -8.32 7.46 -34.72
C TYR A 80 -8.86 7.24 -36.13
N ASN A 81 -9.42 8.29 -36.74
CA ASN A 81 -9.82 8.26 -38.14
C ASN A 81 -8.59 8.32 -39.08
N ALA A 82 -8.83 8.24 -40.39
CA ALA A 82 -7.77 8.24 -41.41
C ALA A 82 -6.90 9.52 -41.42
N GLN A 83 -7.36 10.59 -40.76
CA GLN A 83 -6.62 11.85 -40.58
C GLN A 83 -5.85 11.89 -39.26
N GLY A 84 -5.86 10.82 -38.47
CA GLY A 84 -5.19 10.70 -37.18
C GLY A 84 -5.91 11.44 -36.04
N LEU A 85 -7.18 11.80 -36.22
CA LEU A 85 -7.97 12.48 -35.20
C LEU A 85 -8.78 11.45 -34.39
N PRO A 86 -8.96 11.65 -33.07
CA PRO A 86 -9.81 10.80 -32.27
C PRO A 86 -11.23 10.75 -32.84
N LEU A 87 -11.84 9.57 -32.88
CA LEU A 87 -13.27 9.40 -33.16
C LEU A 87 -14.14 10.02 -32.07
#